data_AF-A0A956P5Z4-F1
#
_entry.id   AF-A0A956P5Z4-F1
#
_cell.length_a   1.000
_cell.length_b   1.000
_cell.length_c   1.000
_cell.angle_alpha   90.00
_cell.angle_beta   90.00
_cell.angle_gamma   90.00
#
_symmetry.space_group_name_H-M   'P 1'
#
loop_
_entity.id
_entity.type
_entity.pdbx_description
1 polymer ?
#
loop_
_entity_poly.entity_id
_entity_poly.type
_entity_poly.pdbx_seq_one_letter_code
_entity_poly.pdbx_strand_id
1 'polypeptide(L)'
;MISTASRGRTSNGASRGRWGAVCFAAGALVLGTAGAARAAPVDDEIRALILRSKELYRLGAPDLAIEFLERVHEYAVPATHPFLEVADRAREAVDRVRAHFYEGINYYNRGAVPRALGAWEDVLTWDAKLLGDRPSVYSAYVTSFWAQEVAYKAEEGFHAGEYEQAYVLWQRVRRIDPESPSANAGLQRLERVADTFYKDGYALQEINPTEAKNRWRRVLAILPPDHPLYQKTKRRLLDAP
;
A
#
# COMPACT_ATOMS: atom_id res chain seq x y z
N MET A 1 -45.77 -5.56 33.24
CA MET A 1 -45.93 -6.97 32.81
C MET A 1 -45.55 -7.01 31.34
N ILE A 2 -44.33 -7.36 30.96
CA ILE A 2 -43.81 -8.69 30.55
C ILE A 2 -42.27 -8.57 30.65
N SER A 3 -41.58 -9.26 31.56
CA SER A 3 -40.96 -10.60 31.44
C SER A 3 -39.76 -10.72 30.49
N THR A 4 -38.56 -10.67 31.09
CA THR A 4 -37.40 -11.60 31.02
C THR A 4 -36.72 -12.03 29.72
N ALA A 5 -35.37 -11.92 29.78
CA ALA A 5 -34.34 -12.89 29.38
C ALA A 5 -34.05 -13.07 27.87
N SER A 6 -32.86 -13.48 27.40
CA SER A 6 -31.48 -13.53 27.87
C SER A 6 -30.64 -14.08 26.69
N ARG A 7 -29.37 -13.68 26.60
CA ARG A 7 -28.21 -14.38 26.00
C ARG A 7 -28.43 -15.31 24.78
N GLY A 8 -27.73 -14.97 23.69
CA GLY A 8 -27.35 -15.92 22.64
C GLY A 8 -26.03 -15.50 22.00
N ARG A 9 -24.92 -16.03 22.53
CA ARG A 9 -23.58 -15.97 21.93
C ARG A 9 -23.47 -17.17 21.00
N THR A 10 -23.27 -16.97 19.70
CA THR A 10 -22.80 -18.02 18.80
C THR A 10 -21.70 -17.49 17.90
N SER A 11 -20.50 -18.01 18.18
CA SER A 11 -19.37 -18.10 17.28
C SER A 11 -19.69 -19.04 16.11
N ASN A 12 -19.37 -18.64 14.89
CA ASN A 12 -19.22 -19.50 13.71
C ASN A 12 -18.51 -18.64 12.64
N GLY A 13 -17.47 -19.06 11.94
CA GLY A 13 -16.71 -20.30 11.92
C GLY A 13 -15.51 -20.03 11.02
N ALA A 14 -14.30 -20.31 11.50
CA ALA A 14 -13.08 -20.19 10.73
C ALA A 14 -13.06 -21.26 9.63
N SER A 15 -13.16 -20.85 8.36
CA SER A 15 -12.89 -21.72 7.23
C SER A 15 -11.38 -21.91 7.09
N ARG A 16 -10.90 -23.03 7.65
CA ARG A 16 -9.57 -23.57 7.36
C ARG A 16 -9.53 -23.99 5.90
N GLY A 17 -8.92 -23.15 5.05
CA GLY A 17 -8.55 -23.49 3.68
C GLY A 17 -7.48 -24.56 3.68
N ARG A 18 -7.89 -25.79 3.39
CA ARG A 18 -7.07 -27.00 3.25
C ARG A 18 -6.39 -26.95 1.88
N TRP A 19 -5.14 -26.53 1.81
CA TRP A 19 -4.34 -26.59 0.58
C TRP A 19 -3.86 -28.03 0.38
N GLY A 20 -4.50 -28.74 -0.56
CA GLY A 20 -4.09 -30.07 -0.98
C GLY A 20 -2.84 -30.00 -1.86
N ALA A 21 -1.81 -30.75 -1.47
CA ALA A 21 -0.62 -30.95 -2.28
C ALA A 21 -0.95 -31.80 -3.51
N VAL A 22 -0.68 -31.27 -4.70
CA VAL A 22 -0.68 -32.03 -5.95
C VAL A 22 0.78 -32.33 -6.30
N CYS A 23 1.19 -33.58 -6.09
CA CYS A 23 2.49 -34.09 -6.54
C CYS A 23 2.42 -34.38 -8.04
N PHE A 24 3.23 -33.70 -8.84
CA PHE A 24 3.55 -34.14 -10.20
C PHE A 24 4.90 -34.87 -10.19
N ALA A 25 4.86 -36.15 -10.57
CA ALA A 25 6.05 -36.93 -10.86
C ALA A 25 6.55 -36.58 -12.28
N ALA A 26 7.83 -36.25 -12.41
CA ALA A 26 8.50 -36.10 -13.70
C ALA A 26 9.60 -37.16 -13.80
N GLY A 27 9.46 -38.03 -14.80
CA GLY A 27 10.36 -39.15 -15.09
C GLY A 27 11.69 -38.71 -15.71
N ALA A 28 12.71 -39.50 -15.44
CA ALA A 28 14.05 -39.36 -15.99
C ALA A 28 14.12 -39.86 -17.44
N LEU A 29 14.90 -39.18 -18.28
CA LEU A 29 15.51 -39.77 -19.46
C LEU A 29 16.94 -39.23 -19.62
N VAL A 30 17.90 -40.16 -19.68
CA VAL A 30 19.33 -39.92 -19.95
C VAL A 30 19.59 -40.25 -21.41
N LEU A 31 20.30 -39.37 -22.14
CA LEU A 31 21.19 -39.75 -23.24
C LEU A 31 22.23 -38.63 -23.45
N GLY A 32 23.50 -39.00 -23.53
CA GLY A 32 24.64 -38.07 -23.64
C GLY A 32 25.11 -37.80 -25.07
N THR A 33 25.99 -36.81 -25.22
CA THR A 33 27.30 -36.87 -25.93
C THR A 33 27.98 -35.50 -25.84
N ALA A 34 29.31 -35.53 -25.71
CA ALA A 34 30.17 -34.37 -25.47
C ALA A 34 30.41 -33.53 -26.73
N GLY A 35 30.42 -32.21 -26.57
CA GLY A 35 30.84 -31.23 -27.58
C GLY A 35 30.75 -29.83 -26.98
N ALA A 36 31.83 -29.07 -27.00
CA ALA A 36 31.95 -27.76 -26.34
C ALA A 36 30.87 -26.77 -26.80
N ALA A 37 29.81 -26.58 -25.98
CA ALA A 37 28.84 -25.49 -26.04
C ALA A 37 27.88 -25.55 -24.84
N ARG A 38 27.53 -24.38 -24.31
CA ARG A 38 26.45 -24.07 -23.34
C ARG A 38 26.75 -24.30 -21.84
N ALA A 39 27.28 -23.24 -21.20
CA ALA A 39 26.93 -22.89 -19.81
C ALA A 39 25.47 -22.38 -19.68
N ALA A 40 24.72 -22.32 -20.78
CA ALA A 40 23.33 -21.84 -20.83
C ALA A 40 22.28 -22.66 -20.04
N PRO A 41 22.35 -24.00 -19.82
CA PRO A 41 21.25 -24.71 -19.16
C PRO A 41 21.21 -24.50 -17.64
N VAL A 42 22.37 -24.33 -16.98
CA VAL A 42 22.44 -24.16 -15.52
C VAL A 42 22.06 -22.73 -15.12
N ASP A 43 22.54 -21.73 -15.87
CA ASP A 43 22.15 -20.34 -15.65
C ASP A 43 20.64 -20.13 -15.86
N ASP A 44 20.05 -20.79 -16.87
CA ASP A 44 18.62 -20.74 -17.11
C ASP A 44 17.82 -21.40 -15.99
N GLU A 45 18.30 -22.53 -15.44
CA GLU A 45 17.70 -23.20 -14.28
C GLU A 45 17.77 -22.32 -13.02
N ILE A 46 18.93 -21.71 -12.74
CA ILE A 46 19.10 -20.79 -11.61
C ILE A 46 18.18 -19.57 -11.75
N ARG A 47 18.09 -18.98 -12.95
CA ARG A 47 17.16 -17.88 -13.23
C ARG A 47 15.71 -18.32 -13.00
N ALA A 48 15.33 -19.52 -13.43
CA ALA A 48 14.00 -20.06 -13.22
C ALA A 48 13.68 -20.25 -11.72
N LEU A 49 14.64 -20.72 -10.91
CA LEU A 49 14.49 -20.83 -9.45
C LEU A 49 14.23 -19.46 -8.82
N ILE A 50 15.04 -18.45 -9.17
CA ILE A 50 14.89 -17.07 -8.65
C ILE A 50 13.53 -16.48 -9.06
N LEU A 51 13.15 -16.60 -10.33
CA LEU A 51 11.85 -16.09 -10.81
C LEU A 51 10.69 -16.80 -10.13
N ARG A 52 10.78 -18.11 -9.93
CA ARG A 52 9.74 -18.89 -9.25
C ARG A 52 9.64 -18.49 -7.78
N SER A 53 10.76 -18.28 -7.10
CA SER A 53 10.78 -17.76 -5.73
C SER A 53 10.06 -16.42 -5.62
N LYS A 54 10.40 -15.45 -6.48
CA LYS A 54 9.73 -14.12 -6.48
C LYS A 54 8.23 -14.24 -6.68
N GLU A 55 7.77 -15.12 -7.55
CA GLU A 55 6.34 -15.34 -7.78
C GLU A 55 5.66 -16.02 -6.57
N LEU A 56 6.30 -17.02 -5.95
CA LEU A 56 5.80 -17.65 -4.72
C LEU A 56 5.68 -16.64 -3.57
N TYR A 57 6.70 -15.81 -3.39
CA TYR A 57 6.68 -14.72 -2.42
C TYR A 57 5.54 -13.73 -2.70
N ARG A 58 5.39 -13.30 -3.97
CA ARG A 58 4.32 -12.38 -4.39
C ARG A 58 2.94 -12.92 -4.04
N LEU A 59 2.74 -14.23 -4.14
CA LEU A 59 1.51 -14.94 -3.83
C LEU A 59 1.33 -15.26 -2.33
N GLY A 60 2.25 -14.87 -1.46
CA GLY A 60 2.14 -15.08 -0.01
C GLY A 60 2.67 -16.42 0.48
N ALA A 61 3.53 -17.09 -0.29
CA ALA A 61 4.20 -18.32 0.10
C ALA A 61 5.70 -18.08 0.33
N PRO A 62 6.10 -17.29 1.34
CA PRO A 62 7.50 -16.89 1.51
C PRO A 62 8.41 -18.05 1.93
N ASP A 63 7.91 -19.04 2.66
CA ASP A 63 8.73 -20.20 3.06
C ASP A 63 9.12 -21.02 1.83
N LEU A 64 8.16 -21.29 0.93
CA LEU A 64 8.46 -21.92 -0.37
C LEU A 64 9.35 -21.04 -1.24
N ALA A 65 9.19 -19.71 -1.19
CA ALA A 65 10.07 -18.80 -1.90
C ALA A 65 11.53 -18.94 -1.42
N ILE A 66 11.76 -19.06 -0.11
CA ILE A 66 13.08 -19.26 0.49
C ILE A 66 13.66 -20.61 0.08
N GLU A 67 12.87 -21.70 0.12
CA GLU A 67 13.33 -23.02 -0.33
C GLU A 67 13.88 -22.99 -1.78
N PHE A 68 13.22 -22.26 -2.69
CA PHE A 68 13.70 -22.11 -4.06
C PHE A 68 14.99 -21.29 -4.17
N LEU A 69 15.20 -20.31 -3.29
CA LEU A 69 16.45 -19.53 -3.24
C LEU A 69 17.59 -20.34 -2.64
N GLU A 70 17.31 -21.20 -1.67
CA GLU A 70 18.30 -22.12 -1.10
C GLU A 70 18.80 -23.11 -2.15
N ARG A 71 17.90 -23.64 -2.99
CA ARG A 71 18.29 -24.50 -4.11
C ARG A 71 19.26 -23.83 -5.08
N VAL A 72 19.27 -22.50 -5.21
CA VAL A 72 20.28 -21.81 -6.06
C VAL A 72 21.71 -22.19 -5.62
N HIS A 73 21.96 -22.38 -4.32
CA HIS A 73 23.28 -22.78 -3.81
C HIS A 73 23.70 -24.18 -4.24
N GLU A 74 22.75 -25.05 -4.59
CA GLU A 74 23.03 -26.41 -5.07
C GLU A 74 23.52 -26.41 -6.52
N TYR A 75 23.03 -25.48 -7.35
CA TYR A 75 23.34 -25.40 -8.78
C TYR A 75 24.42 -24.38 -9.13
N ALA A 76 24.56 -23.33 -8.31
CA ALA A 76 25.44 -22.21 -8.58
C ALA A 76 26.90 -22.51 -8.14
N VAL A 77 27.59 -23.29 -8.96
CA VAL A 77 29.01 -23.68 -8.77
C VAL A 77 29.87 -22.96 -9.80
N PRO A 78 31.02 -22.37 -9.42
CA PRO A 78 31.64 -22.34 -8.08
C PRO A 78 30.93 -21.37 -7.12
N ALA A 79 31.27 -21.39 -5.83
CA ALA A 79 30.70 -20.53 -4.77
C ALA A 79 30.86 -19.01 -5.00
N THR A 80 31.51 -18.60 -6.09
CA THR A 80 31.60 -17.21 -6.56
C THR A 80 30.60 -16.91 -7.68
N HIS A 81 29.61 -17.79 -7.91
CA HIS A 81 28.63 -17.62 -8.97
C HIS A 81 27.80 -16.34 -8.73
N PRO A 82 27.63 -15.46 -9.73
CA PRO A 82 26.96 -14.16 -9.53
C PRO A 82 25.50 -14.26 -9.08
N PHE A 83 24.83 -15.39 -9.35
CA PHE A 83 23.45 -15.60 -8.88
C PHE A 83 23.32 -15.88 -7.39
N LEU A 84 24.40 -16.28 -6.69
CA LEU A 84 24.37 -16.48 -5.25
C LEU A 84 24.03 -15.16 -4.54
N GLU A 85 24.72 -14.08 -4.93
CA GLU A 85 24.44 -12.75 -4.38
C GLU A 85 23.00 -12.28 -4.69
N VAL A 86 22.48 -12.60 -5.88
CA VAL A 86 21.09 -12.28 -6.24
C VAL A 86 20.11 -13.07 -5.37
N ALA A 87 20.36 -14.36 -5.15
CA ALA A 87 19.52 -15.22 -4.32
C ALA A 87 19.56 -14.80 -2.84
N ASP A 88 20.74 -14.47 -2.32
CA ASP A 88 20.91 -14.00 -0.94
C ASP A 88 20.21 -12.67 -0.69
N ARG A 89 20.36 -11.69 -1.60
CA ARG A 89 19.63 -10.42 -1.52
C ARG A 89 18.12 -10.63 -1.60
N ALA A 90 17.67 -11.56 -2.44
CA ALA A 90 16.24 -11.87 -2.53
C ALA A 90 15.73 -12.50 -1.24
N ARG A 91 16.49 -13.43 -0.63
CA ARG A 91 16.17 -14.06 0.64
C ARG A 91 16.09 -13.05 1.77
N GLU A 92 17.10 -12.17 1.88
CA GLU A 92 17.11 -11.10 2.86
C GLU A 92 15.85 -10.23 2.73
N ALA A 93 15.48 -9.85 1.51
CA ALA A 93 14.27 -9.06 1.29
C ALA A 93 13.00 -9.78 1.76
N VAL A 94 12.86 -11.08 1.46
CA VAL A 94 11.72 -11.90 1.95
C VAL A 94 11.67 -11.92 3.48
N ASP A 95 12.80 -12.16 4.15
CA ASP A 95 12.88 -12.23 5.60
C ASP A 95 12.57 -10.88 6.26
N ARG A 96 13.11 -9.78 5.70
CA ARG A 96 12.86 -8.41 6.16
C ARG A 96 11.39 -8.03 6.01
N VAL A 97 10.77 -8.31 4.87
CA VAL A 97 9.34 -8.03 4.69
C VAL A 97 8.50 -8.77 5.72
N ARG A 98 8.74 -10.08 5.91
CA ARG A 98 7.99 -10.84 6.92
C ARG A 98 8.12 -10.27 8.32
N ALA A 99 9.36 -10.00 8.74
CA ALA A 99 9.63 -9.47 10.07
C ALA A 99 8.86 -8.16 10.30
N HIS A 100 9.03 -7.19 9.40
CA HIS A 100 8.39 -5.89 9.51
C HIS A 100 6.86 -5.94 9.35
N PHE A 101 6.35 -6.86 8.52
CA PHE A 101 4.91 -7.09 8.38
C PHE A 101 4.27 -7.51 9.70
N TYR A 102 4.86 -8.49 10.38
CA TYR A 102 4.37 -8.96 11.68
C TYR A 102 4.63 -7.96 12.81
N GLU A 103 5.75 -7.23 12.79
CA GLU A 103 5.98 -6.10 13.69
C GLU A 103 4.90 -5.03 13.57
N GLY A 104 4.54 -4.65 12.33
CA GLY A 104 3.49 -3.67 12.07
C GLY A 104 2.13 -4.13 12.62
N ILE A 105 1.76 -5.39 12.37
CA ILE A 105 0.56 -6.00 12.96
C ILE A 105 0.60 -5.96 14.50
N ASN A 106 1.74 -6.30 15.10
CA ASN A 106 1.90 -6.31 16.54
C ASN A 106 1.81 -4.90 17.15
N TYR A 107 2.42 -3.89 16.53
CA TYR A 107 2.29 -2.50 16.97
C TYR A 107 0.86 -2.00 16.83
N TYR A 108 0.20 -2.32 15.72
CA TYR A 108 -1.18 -1.92 15.48
C TYR A 108 -2.13 -2.52 16.52
N ASN A 109 -2.02 -3.81 16.79
CA ASN A 109 -2.83 -4.51 17.81
C ASN A 109 -2.64 -3.93 19.24
N ARG A 110 -1.56 -3.21 19.48
CA ARG A 110 -1.27 -2.52 20.76
C ARG A 110 -1.67 -1.04 20.75
N GLY A 111 -2.32 -0.55 19.69
CA GLY A 111 -2.68 0.85 19.51
C GLY A 111 -1.50 1.77 19.17
N ALA A 112 -0.30 1.22 18.95
CA ALA A 112 0.89 1.99 18.60
C ALA A 112 0.93 2.30 17.08
N VAL A 113 -0.12 2.96 16.57
CA VAL A 113 -0.34 3.20 15.14
C VAL A 113 0.88 3.85 14.45
N PRO A 114 1.55 4.88 15.00
CA PRO A 114 2.73 5.47 14.34
C PRO A 114 3.87 4.46 14.13
N ARG A 115 4.08 3.53 15.08
CA ARG A 115 5.10 2.49 14.95
C ARG A 115 4.69 1.42 13.95
N ALA A 116 3.40 1.10 13.89
CA ALA A 116 2.87 0.19 12.89
C ALA A 116 3.11 0.70 11.47
N LEU A 117 2.81 1.98 11.24
CA LEU A 117 3.06 2.64 9.96
C LEU A 117 4.54 2.63 9.58
N GLY A 118 5.45 2.90 10.52
CA GLY A 118 6.90 2.83 10.26
C GLY A 118 7.36 1.43 9.83
N ALA A 119 6.94 0.38 10.55
CA ALA A 119 7.27 -1.00 10.18
C ALA A 119 6.70 -1.36 8.79
N TRP A 120 5.51 -0.88 8.46
CA TRP A 120 4.91 -1.12 7.16
C TRP A 120 5.53 -0.29 6.01
N GLU A 121 6.10 0.88 6.29
CA GLU A 121 6.95 1.60 5.33
C GLU A 121 8.19 0.76 4.96
N ASP A 122 8.78 0.06 5.94
CA ASP A 122 9.87 -0.88 5.69
C ASP A 122 9.41 -2.09 4.84
N VAL A 123 8.20 -2.61 5.05
CA VAL A 123 7.60 -3.63 4.18
C VAL A 123 7.57 -3.17 2.73
N LEU A 124 7.03 -1.98 2.46
CA LEU A 124 6.94 -1.45 1.08
C LEU A 124 8.34 -1.24 0.47
N THR A 125 9.30 -0.80 1.28
CA THR A 125 10.69 -0.58 0.85
C THR A 125 11.38 -1.89 0.44
N TRP A 126 11.27 -2.94 1.26
CA TRP A 126 11.89 -4.23 0.96
C TRP A 126 11.14 -5.01 -0.13
N ASP A 127 9.81 -4.88 -0.20
CA ASP A 127 8.99 -5.46 -1.26
C ASP A 127 9.38 -4.89 -2.63
N ALA A 128 9.53 -3.56 -2.72
CA ALA A 128 9.97 -2.89 -3.94
C ALA A 128 11.40 -3.29 -4.37
N LYS A 129 12.32 -3.52 -3.42
CA LYS A 129 13.66 -4.05 -3.74
C LYS A 129 13.60 -5.45 -4.36
N LEU A 130 12.63 -6.28 -3.95
CA LEU A 130 12.50 -7.65 -4.41
C LEU A 130 11.74 -7.76 -5.75
N LEU A 131 10.63 -7.02 -5.88
CA LEU A 131 9.65 -7.17 -6.96
C LEU A 131 9.56 -5.95 -7.91
N GLY A 132 10.25 -4.85 -7.61
CA GLY A 132 10.07 -3.59 -8.31
C GLY A 132 8.65 -3.05 -8.10
N ASP A 133 7.97 -2.68 -9.18
CA ASP A 133 6.62 -2.11 -9.13
C ASP A 133 5.51 -3.16 -9.00
N ARG A 134 5.83 -4.46 -8.93
CA ARG A 134 4.83 -5.52 -8.82
C ARG A 134 4.44 -5.73 -7.35
N PRO A 135 3.17 -5.52 -6.97
CA PRO A 135 2.75 -5.71 -5.59
C PRO A 135 2.74 -7.19 -5.20
N SER A 136 3.19 -7.50 -3.98
CA SER A 136 2.94 -8.75 -3.27
C SER A 136 1.65 -8.69 -2.46
N VAL A 137 1.22 -9.83 -1.90
CA VAL A 137 0.14 -9.83 -0.90
C VAL A 137 0.45 -8.96 0.32
N TYR A 138 1.73 -8.80 0.69
CA TYR A 138 2.16 -8.02 1.84
C TYR A 138 2.02 -6.52 1.57
N SER A 139 2.58 -6.04 0.45
CA SER A 139 2.43 -4.64 0.08
C SER A 139 1.00 -4.27 -0.25
N ALA A 140 0.22 -5.16 -0.88
CA ALA A 140 -1.21 -4.95 -1.11
C ALA A 140 -1.99 -4.80 0.21
N TYR A 141 -1.74 -5.68 1.19
CA TYR A 141 -2.35 -5.59 2.51
C TYR A 141 -1.99 -4.27 3.20
N VAL A 142 -0.71 -3.95 3.27
CA VAL A 142 -0.20 -2.73 3.92
C VAL A 142 -0.78 -1.47 3.27
N THR A 143 -0.78 -1.42 1.94
CA THR A 143 -1.30 -0.30 1.15
C THR A 143 -2.78 -0.08 1.42
N SER A 144 -3.59 -1.14 1.41
CA SER A 144 -5.01 -1.08 1.72
C SER A 144 -5.28 -0.63 3.15
N PHE A 145 -4.55 -1.21 4.10
CA PHE A 145 -4.66 -0.83 5.51
C PHE A 145 -4.30 0.65 5.73
N TRP A 146 -3.18 1.09 5.15
CA TRP A 146 -2.72 2.47 5.30
C TRP A 146 -3.69 3.47 4.69
N ALA A 147 -4.24 3.15 3.51
CA ALA A 147 -5.30 3.94 2.89
C ALA A 147 -6.50 4.11 3.81
N GLN A 148 -6.94 3.04 4.49
CA GLN A 148 -8.06 3.08 5.44
C GLN A 148 -7.76 3.95 6.67
N GLU A 149 -6.60 3.79 7.31
CA GLU A 149 -6.24 4.58 8.49
C GLU A 149 -6.08 6.08 8.18
N VAL A 150 -5.45 6.40 7.04
CA VAL A 150 -5.29 7.79 6.60
C VAL A 150 -6.65 8.39 6.26
N ALA A 151 -7.54 7.62 5.64
CA ALA A 151 -8.91 8.05 5.37
C ALA A 151 -9.70 8.31 6.66
N TYR A 152 -9.55 7.45 7.67
CA TYR A 152 -10.17 7.66 8.98
C TYR A 152 -9.70 8.96 9.64
N LYS A 153 -8.39 9.21 9.67
CA LYS A 153 -7.84 10.47 10.20
C LYS A 153 -8.29 11.70 9.41
N ALA A 154 -8.42 11.56 8.09
CA ALA A 154 -8.95 12.63 7.25
C ALA A 154 -10.40 12.96 7.63
N GLU A 155 -11.21 11.93 7.91
CA GLU A 155 -12.59 12.08 8.39
C GLU A 155 -12.66 12.79 9.75
N GLU A 156 -11.82 12.39 10.70
CA GLU A 156 -11.73 13.05 12.01
C GLU A 156 -11.37 14.54 11.86
N GLY A 157 -10.34 14.85 11.06
CA GLY A 157 -9.94 16.23 10.78
C GLY A 157 -11.05 17.03 10.09
N PHE A 158 -11.79 16.40 9.17
CA PHE A 158 -12.94 17.04 8.52
C PHE A 158 -14.04 17.40 9.52
N HIS A 159 -14.39 16.49 10.43
CA HIS A 159 -15.39 16.74 11.47
C HIS A 159 -14.92 17.77 12.51
N ALA A 160 -13.62 17.88 12.75
CA ALA A 160 -13.02 18.92 13.58
C ALA A 160 -12.94 20.31 12.89
N GLY A 161 -13.29 20.41 11.60
CA GLY A 161 -13.18 21.65 10.81
C GLY A 161 -11.77 21.94 10.27
N GLU A 162 -10.86 20.98 10.41
CA GLU A 162 -9.47 21.03 9.93
C GLU A 162 -9.37 20.66 8.45
N TYR A 163 -10.13 21.37 7.61
CA TYR A 163 -10.36 21.01 6.20
C TYR A 163 -9.08 20.91 5.36
N GLU A 164 -8.06 21.71 5.65
CA GLU A 164 -6.77 21.69 4.94
C GLU A 164 -6.00 20.39 5.23
N GLN A 165 -5.98 19.96 6.49
CA GLN A 165 -5.35 18.70 6.87
C GLN A 165 -6.13 17.52 6.29
N ALA A 166 -7.46 17.54 6.38
CA ALA A 166 -8.32 16.53 5.77
C ALA A 166 -8.08 16.42 4.25
N TYR A 167 -7.94 17.55 3.54
CA TYR A 167 -7.62 17.58 2.12
C TYR A 167 -6.29 16.87 1.83
N VAL A 168 -5.23 17.21 2.56
CA VAL A 168 -3.90 16.59 2.40
C VAL A 168 -3.95 15.08 2.63
N LEU A 169 -4.68 14.64 3.66
CA LEU A 169 -4.80 13.22 3.99
C LEU A 169 -5.60 12.46 2.91
N TRP A 170 -6.76 12.95 2.46
CA TRP A 170 -7.50 12.29 1.37
C TRP A 170 -6.75 12.32 0.03
N GLN A 171 -5.97 13.37 -0.26
CA GLN A 171 -5.05 13.35 -1.41
C GLN A 171 -3.99 12.25 -1.28
N ARG A 172 -3.47 12.01 -0.06
CA ARG A 172 -2.56 10.89 0.19
C ARG A 172 -3.24 9.55 -0.06
N VAL A 173 -4.48 9.36 0.42
CA VAL A 173 -5.26 8.15 0.14
C VAL A 173 -5.42 7.95 -1.37
N ARG A 174 -5.81 8.98 -2.12
CA ARG A 174 -6.01 8.90 -3.57
C ARG A 174 -4.73 8.55 -4.35
N ARG A 175 -3.54 8.87 -3.84
CA ARG A 175 -2.27 8.44 -4.45
C ARG A 175 -1.98 6.96 -4.23
N ILE A 176 -2.46 6.41 -3.12
CA ILE A 176 -2.23 5.02 -2.69
C ILE A 176 -3.29 4.10 -3.32
N ASP A 177 -4.55 4.53 -3.25
CA ASP A 177 -5.73 3.88 -3.81
C ASP A 177 -6.54 4.93 -4.60
N PRO A 178 -6.27 5.06 -5.92
CA PRO A 178 -6.95 6.03 -6.77
C PRO A 178 -8.47 5.85 -6.85
N GLU A 179 -8.96 4.63 -6.62
CA GLU A 179 -10.39 4.30 -6.69
C GLU A 179 -11.07 4.32 -5.32
N SER A 180 -10.37 4.75 -4.26
CA SER A 180 -10.88 4.76 -2.90
C SER A 180 -12.20 5.53 -2.77
N PRO A 181 -13.32 4.85 -2.43
CA PRO A 181 -14.61 5.51 -2.25
C PRO A 181 -14.58 6.57 -1.15
N SER A 182 -13.80 6.32 -0.08
CA SER A 182 -13.67 7.24 1.05
C SER A 182 -12.96 8.54 0.65
N ALA A 183 -11.84 8.45 -0.07
CA ALA A 183 -11.13 9.64 -0.55
C ALA A 183 -11.99 10.46 -1.50
N ASN A 184 -12.67 9.82 -2.44
CA ASN A 184 -13.55 10.49 -3.40
C ASN A 184 -14.71 11.21 -2.70
N ALA A 185 -15.38 10.55 -1.76
CA ALA A 185 -16.46 11.16 -0.97
C ALA A 185 -15.98 12.30 -0.06
N GLY A 186 -14.79 12.17 0.53
CA GLY A 186 -14.15 13.20 1.34
C GLY A 186 -13.82 14.46 0.54
N LEU A 187 -13.15 14.29 -0.61
CA LEU A 187 -12.79 15.39 -1.50
C LEU A 187 -14.04 16.12 -2.04
N GLN A 188 -15.09 15.38 -2.41
CA GLN A 188 -16.35 15.99 -2.84
C GLN A 188 -17.03 16.80 -1.72
N ARG A 189 -16.88 16.38 -0.45
CA ARG A 189 -17.36 17.17 0.69
C ARG A 189 -16.55 18.45 0.87
N LEU A 190 -15.23 18.40 0.68
CA LEU A 190 -14.38 19.59 0.71
C LEU A 190 -14.73 20.57 -0.41
N GLU A 191 -15.14 20.10 -1.59
CA GLU A 191 -15.63 20.97 -2.66
C GLU A 191 -16.86 21.78 -2.22
N ARG A 192 -17.79 21.17 -1.49
CA ARG A 192 -18.95 21.89 -0.92
C ARG A 192 -18.54 22.92 0.12
N VAL A 193 -17.60 22.57 1.00
CA VAL A 193 -17.03 23.50 2.00
C VAL A 193 -16.33 24.67 1.29
N ALA A 194 -15.61 24.40 0.21
CA ALA A 194 -14.94 25.41 -0.59
C ALA A 194 -15.94 26.37 -1.26
N ASP A 195 -17.06 25.87 -1.76
CA ASP A 195 -18.15 26.71 -2.27
C ASP A 195 -18.75 27.62 -1.18
N THR A 196 -18.92 27.12 0.05
CA THR A 196 -19.33 27.94 1.20
C THR A 196 -18.32 29.04 1.48
N PHE A 197 -17.03 28.73 1.61
CA PHE A 197 -16.00 29.76 1.80
C PHE A 197 -15.96 30.78 0.67
N TYR A 198 -16.17 30.34 -0.57
CA TYR A 198 -16.23 31.24 -1.71
C TYR A 198 -17.37 32.26 -1.55
N LYS A 199 -18.59 31.79 -1.24
CA LYS A 199 -19.79 32.60 -1.04
C LYS A 199 -19.67 33.53 0.17
N ASP A 200 -19.14 33.04 1.29
CA ASP A 200 -18.85 33.84 2.48
C ASP A 200 -17.93 35.02 2.15
N GLY A 201 -16.89 34.76 1.36
CA GLY A 201 -15.98 35.81 0.91
C GLY A 201 -16.69 36.89 0.08
N TYR A 202 -17.68 36.53 -0.75
CA TYR A 202 -18.51 37.52 -1.45
C TYR A 202 -19.35 38.36 -0.50
N ALA A 203 -20.01 37.72 0.47
CA ALA A 203 -20.84 38.42 1.45
C ALA A 203 -20.03 39.42 2.29
N LEU A 204 -18.76 39.11 2.55
CA LEU A 204 -17.87 39.92 3.36
C LEU A 204 -17.06 40.95 2.57
N GLN A 205 -17.04 40.88 1.23
CA GLN A 205 -16.11 41.68 0.41
C GLN A 205 -16.17 43.19 0.69
N GLU A 206 -17.37 43.75 0.79
CA GLU A 206 -17.59 45.18 1.00
C GLU A 206 -17.57 45.59 2.49
N ILE A 207 -17.77 44.63 3.38
CA ILE A 207 -17.93 44.86 4.84
C ILE A 207 -16.59 44.67 5.55
N ASN A 208 -15.89 43.59 5.21
CA ASN A 208 -14.61 43.20 5.77
C ASN A 208 -13.75 42.50 4.69
N PRO A 209 -13.04 43.27 3.85
CA PRO A 209 -12.27 42.73 2.72
C PRO A 209 -11.11 41.82 3.17
N THR A 210 -10.57 42.04 4.37
CA THR A 210 -9.52 41.18 4.94
C THR A 210 -10.05 39.78 5.20
N GLU A 211 -11.21 39.67 5.86
CA GLU A 211 -11.83 38.37 6.12
C GLU A 211 -12.33 37.72 4.83
N ALA A 212 -12.84 38.50 3.87
CA ALA A 212 -13.18 37.98 2.54
C ALA A 212 -11.98 37.31 1.85
N LYS A 213 -10.81 37.98 1.85
CA LYS A 213 -9.56 37.42 1.33
C LYS A 213 -9.16 36.14 2.08
N ASN A 214 -9.34 36.09 3.40
CA ASN A 214 -9.07 34.87 4.18
C ASN A 214 -9.98 33.71 3.78
N ARG A 215 -11.29 33.95 3.59
CA ARG A 215 -12.22 32.92 3.12
C ARG A 215 -11.80 32.37 1.76
N TRP A 216 -11.45 33.23 0.81
CA TRP A 216 -10.95 32.81 -0.49
C TRP A 216 -9.61 32.07 -0.44
N ARG A 217 -8.70 32.42 0.47
CA ARG A 217 -7.47 31.63 0.67
C ARG A 217 -7.78 30.20 1.13
N ARG A 218 -8.76 30.01 2.01
CA ARG A 218 -9.18 28.66 2.44
C ARG A 218 -9.71 27.82 1.28
N VAL A 219 -10.38 28.42 0.29
CA VAL A 219 -10.78 27.73 -0.96
C VAL A 219 -9.57 27.17 -1.69
N LEU A 220 -8.50 27.97 -1.85
CA LEU A 220 -7.28 27.55 -2.53
C LEU A 220 -6.52 26.46 -1.76
N ALA A 221 -6.68 26.40 -0.44
CA ALA A 221 -6.00 25.43 0.40
C ALA A 221 -6.64 24.03 0.38
N ILE A 222 -7.91 23.92 -0.02
CA ILE A 222 -8.68 22.65 0.03
C ILE A 222 -9.15 22.16 -1.34
N LEU A 223 -8.72 22.81 -2.42
CA LEU A 223 -9.03 22.42 -3.80
C LEU A 223 -7.75 22.28 -4.63
N PRO A 224 -7.72 21.34 -5.59
CA PRO A 224 -6.58 21.22 -6.47
C PRO A 224 -6.53 22.37 -7.48
N PRO A 225 -5.33 22.72 -8.00
CA PRO A 225 -5.16 23.88 -8.88
C PRO A 225 -5.98 23.83 -10.17
N ASP A 226 -6.24 22.64 -10.71
CA ASP A 226 -7.04 22.43 -11.92
C ASP A 226 -8.56 22.60 -11.71
N HIS A 227 -9.02 22.69 -10.46
CA HIS A 227 -10.44 22.83 -10.16
C HIS A 227 -11.00 24.20 -10.63
N PRO A 228 -12.18 24.26 -11.28
CA PRO A 228 -12.75 25.51 -11.78
C PRO A 228 -12.93 26.59 -10.69
N LEU A 229 -13.40 26.20 -9.50
CA LEU A 229 -13.57 27.13 -8.37
C LEU A 229 -12.22 27.63 -7.84
N TYR A 230 -11.16 26.82 -7.88
CA TYR A 230 -9.82 27.25 -7.52
C TYR A 230 -9.36 28.37 -8.46
N GLN A 231 -9.47 28.15 -9.78
CA GLN A 231 -9.05 29.12 -10.79
C GLN A 231 -9.86 30.42 -10.74
N LYS A 232 -11.17 30.30 -10.48
CA LYS A 232 -12.04 31.46 -10.27
C LYS A 232 -11.61 32.27 -9.04
N THR A 233 -11.33 31.59 -7.93
CA THR A 233 -10.92 32.22 -6.66
C THR A 233 -9.53 32.84 -6.76
N LYS A 234 -8.60 32.18 -7.44
CA LYS A 234 -7.25 32.69 -7.68
C LYS A 234 -7.28 34.01 -8.46
N ARG A 235 -8.04 34.07 -9.57
CA ARG A 235 -8.23 35.33 -10.32
C ARG A 235 -8.82 36.42 -9.44
N ARG A 236 -9.85 36.07 -8.67
CA ARG A 236 -10.49 37.02 -7.74
C ARG A 236 -9.52 37.63 -6.74
N LEU A 237 -8.60 36.84 -6.18
CA LEU A 237 -7.59 37.33 -5.24
C LEU A 237 -6.55 38.24 -5.90
N LEU A 238 -6.31 38.11 -7.21
CA LEU A 238 -5.41 39.00 -7.96
C LEU A 238 -6.08 40.34 -8.29
N ASP A 239 -7.39 40.31 -8.56
CA ASP A 239 -8.19 41.50 -8.92
C ASP A 239 -8.71 42.28 -7.71
N ALA A 240 -8.58 41.71 -6.49
CA ALA A 240 -9.07 42.35 -5.27
C ALA A 240 -8.16 43.52 -4.86
N PRO A 241 -8.71 44.74 -4.69
CA PRO A 241 -7.93 45.94 -4.33
C PRO A 241 -7.22 45.83 -2.97
#